data_AF-A0A9E4LG03-F1
#
_entry.id   AF-A0A9E4LG03-F1
#
_cell.length_a   1.000
_cell.length_b   1.000
_cell.length_c   1.000
_cell.angle_alpha   90.00
_cell.angle_beta   90.00
_cell.angle_gamma   90.00
#
_symmetry.space_group_name_H-M   'P 1'
#
loop_
_entity.id
_entity.type
_entity.pdbx_description
1 polymer ?
#
loop_
_entity_poly.entity_id
_entity_poly.type
_entity_poly.pdbx_seq_one_letter_code
_entity_poly.pdbx_strand_id
1 'polypeptide(L)'
;MKDGELRQIGTGSEILLQPGGDYVERFVRDVNRARVLTFGAVAQTTTSDRVVVVPDGAIEIGQDVTLERGFDLLARSGGVAVVTDGDKQPIGIVSAAMIMKVLAGHDRAGSTERNAVEA
;
A
#
# COMPACT_ATOMS: atom_id res chain seq x y z
N MET A 1 19.69 15.24 22.32
CA MET A 1 18.45 15.64 21.61
C MET A 1 18.89 16.38 20.36
N LYS A 2 18.87 15.72 19.19
CA LYS A 2 19.40 16.26 17.93
C LYS A 2 18.24 16.46 16.95
N ASP A 3 18.06 17.73 16.56
CA ASP A 3 17.33 18.26 15.41
C ASP A 3 15.92 17.73 15.19
N GLY A 4 14.98 18.21 16.01
CA GLY A 4 13.53 17.96 15.92
C GLY A 4 12.88 18.54 14.65
N GLU A 5 13.41 18.22 13.48
CA GLU A 5 12.77 18.49 12.20
C GLU A 5 11.65 17.47 11.96
N LEU A 6 10.45 17.99 11.82
CA LEU A 6 9.27 17.25 11.39
C LEU A 6 9.49 16.77 9.95
N ARG A 7 9.86 15.49 9.78
CA ARG A 7 10.26 14.93 8.47
C ARG A 7 9.08 14.56 7.57
N GLN A 8 7.98 14.05 8.14
CA GLN A 8 6.76 13.73 7.42
C GLN A 8 5.58 13.74 8.39
N ILE A 9 4.46 14.33 7.98
CA ILE A 9 3.16 14.23 8.66
C ILE A 9 2.24 13.43 7.74
N GLY A 10 1.63 12.39 8.28
CA GLY A 10 0.67 11.53 7.60
C GLY A 10 0.19 10.44 8.54
N THR A 11 -0.82 9.69 8.11
CA THR A 11 -1.24 8.45 8.77
C THR A 11 -0.12 7.42 8.69
N GLY A 12 -0.13 6.45 9.62
CA GLY A 12 0.84 5.34 9.59
C GLY A 12 0.85 4.62 8.23
N SER A 13 -0.33 4.45 7.61
CA SER A 13 -0.46 3.84 6.28
C SER A 13 0.23 4.65 5.19
N GLU A 14 0.03 5.98 5.16
CA GLU A 14 0.66 6.86 4.16
C GLU A 14 2.18 6.85 4.29
N ILE A 15 2.71 6.91 5.51
CA ILE A 15 4.15 6.86 5.77
C ILE A 15 4.76 5.52 5.32
N LEU A 16 4.02 4.42 5.48
CA LEU A 16 4.47 3.09 5.05
C LEU A 16 4.40 2.90 3.53
N LEU A 17 3.42 3.52 2.87
CA LEU A 17 3.26 3.48 1.42
C LEU A 17 4.25 4.40 0.71
N GLN A 18 4.53 5.56 1.29
CA GLN A 18 5.37 6.61 0.71
C GLN A 18 6.26 7.24 1.81
N PRO A 19 7.39 6.61 2.17
CA PRO A 19 8.32 7.17 3.14
C PRO A 19 8.95 8.47 2.63
N GLY A 20 8.92 9.53 3.43
CA GLY A 20 9.39 10.88 3.07
C GLY A 20 10.91 11.11 3.08
N GLY A 21 11.71 10.08 2.80
CA GLY A 21 13.17 10.15 2.69
C GLY A 21 13.92 9.04 3.46
N ASP A 22 15.23 8.94 3.24
CA ASP A 22 16.12 7.87 3.71
C ASP A 22 16.01 7.51 5.19
N TYR A 23 15.83 8.53 6.04
CA TYR A 23 15.67 8.30 7.47
C TYR A 23 14.34 7.59 7.79
N VAL A 24 13.24 8.04 7.17
CA VAL A 24 11.92 7.43 7.33
C VAL A 24 11.93 6.03 6.75
N GLU A 25 12.55 5.81 5.58
CA GLU A 25 12.72 4.48 4.98
C GLU A 25 13.44 3.50 5.89
N ARG A 26 14.55 3.91 6.53
CA ARG A 26 15.28 3.07 7.48
C ARG A 26 14.45 2.77 8.71
N PHE A 27 13.68 3.73 9.20
CA PHE A 27 12.82 3.57 10.37
C PHE A 27 11.66 2.60 10.13
N VAL A 28 11.04 2.66 8.95
CA VAL A 28 9.89 1.79 8.62
C VAL A 28 10.27 0.42 8.07
N ARG A 29 11.55 0.14 7.88
CA ARG A 29 12.06 -1.11 7.27
C ARG A 29 11.63 -2.36 8.03
N ASP A 30 11.64 -2.31 9.35
CA ASP A 30 11.34 -3.46 10.22
C ASP A 30 9.85 -3.53 10.61
N VAL A 31 9.02 -2.61 10.12
CA VAL A 31 7.59 -2.61 10.41
C VAL A 31 6.91 -3.71 9.61
N ASN A 32 6.12 -4.55 10.31
CA ASN A 32 5.23 -5.48 9.63
C ASN A 32 4.10 -4.71 8.94
N ARG A 33 4.33 -4.32 7.68
CA ARG A 33 3.40 -3.55 6.86
C ARG A 33 2.05 -4.24 6.70
N ALA A 34 2.03 -5.57 6.67
CA ALA A 34 0.79 -6.32 6.50
C ALA A 34 -0.18 -6.15 7.68
N ARG A 35 0.34 -5.87 8.89
CA ARG A 35 -0.46 -5.60 10.09
C ARG A 35 -1.05 -4.20 10.15
N VAL A 36 -0.44 -3.25 9.44
CA VAL A 36 -0.80 -1.83 9.52
C VAL A 36 -1.61 -1.39 8.30
N LEU A 37 -1.22 -1.84 7.12
CA LEU A 37 -1.90 -1.49 5.88
C LEU A 37 -3.23 -2.23 5.76
N THR A 38 -4.22 -1.53 5.24
CA THR A 38 -5.55 -2.07 4.94
C THR A 38 -5.75 -2.25 3.45
N PHE A 39 -6.76 -3.05 3.09
CA PHE A 39 -7.15 -3.22 1.69
C PHE A 39 -7.58 -1.90 1.05
N GLY A 40 -8.25 -1.01 1.78
CA GLY A 40 -8.61 0.33 1.29
C GLY A 40 -7.38 1.20 1.00
N ALA A 41 -6.34 1.11 1.82
CA ALA A 41 -5.12 1.89 1.63
C ALA A 41 -4.31 1.48 0.39
N VAL A 42 -4.47 0.24 -0.08
CA VAL A 42 -3.77 -0.27 -1.28
C VAL A 42 -4.68 -0.45 -2.48
N ALA A 43 -5.99 -0.23 -2.33
CA ALA A 43 -6.97 -0.42 -3.39
C ALA A 43 -6.69 0.53 -4.56
N GLN A 44 -6.67 -0.02 -5.77
CA GLN A 44 -6.71 0.81 -6.96
C GLN A 44 -8.15 1.25 -7.18
N THR A 45 -8.38 2.55 -7.01
CA THR A 45 -9.71 3.15 -7.13
C THR A 45 -10.26 2.96 -8.53
N THR A 46 -11.48 2.42 -8.60
CA THR A 46 -12.28 2.40 -9.81
C THR A 46 -12.98 3.75 -9.93
N THR A 47 -12.40 4.68 -10.69
CA THR A 47 -13.12 5.92 -11.03
C THR A 47 -14.37 5.58 -11.84
N SER A 48 -15.47 6.31 -11.62
CA SER A 48 -16.81 6.03 -12.18
C SER A 48 -16.89 5.93 -13.71
N ASP A 49 -15.83 6.32 -14.42
CA ASP A 49 -15.73 6.27 -15.88
C ASP A 49 -15.02 5.00 -16.40
N ARG A 50 -14.52 4.12 -15.52
CA ARG A 50 -13.83 2.88 -15.91
C ARG A 50 -14.66 1.67 -15.55
N VAL A 51 -15.09 0.93 -16.56
CA VAL A 51 -15.59 -0.44 -16.38
C VAL A 51 -14.44 -1.31 -15.92
N VAL A 52 -14.52 -1.78 -14.68
CA VAL A 52 -13.58 -2.75 -14.14
C VAL A 52 -14.17 -4.14 -14.28
N VAL A 53 -13.50 -4.96 -15.08
CA VAL A 53 -13.84 -6.37 -15.22
C VAL A 53 -13.32 -7.07 -13.97
N VAL A 54 -14.25 -7.46 -13.11
CA VAL A 54 -13.96 -8.30 -11.95
C VAL A 54 -13.87 -9.74 -12.43
N PRO A 55 -12.71 -10.42 -12.27
CA PRO A 55 -12.58 -11.81 -12.68
C PRO A 55 -13.46 -12.73 -11.85
N ASP A 56 -13.90 -13.84 -12.46
CA ASP A 56 -14.65 -14.88 -11.76
C ASP A 56 -13.84 -15.41 -10.56
N GLY A 57 -14.52 -15.50 -9.41
CA GLY A 57 -13.90 -15.93 -8.15
C GLY A 57 -13.25 -14.80 -7.34
N ALA A 58 -13.40 -13.54 -7.75
CA ALA A 58 -13.04 -12.42 -6.88
C ALA A 58 -13.90 -12.43 -5.60
N ILE A 59 -13.25 -12.13 -4.48
CA ILE A 59 -13.93 -11.98 -3.19
C ILE A 59 -14.24 -10.52 -2.90
N GLU A 60 -15.28 -10.27 -2.11
CA GLU A 60 -15.50 -8.96 -1.49
C GLU A 60 -14.74 -8.86 -0.17
N ILE A 61 -14.10 -7.73 0.06
CA ILE A 61 -13.40 -7.45 1.32
C ILE A 61 -13.58 -5.99 1.74
N GLY A 62 -13.81 -5.77 3.03
CA GLY A 62 -13.96 -4.43 3.58
C GLY A 62 -12.66 -3.61 3.50
N GLN A 63 -12.79 -2.31 3.24
CA GLN A 63 -11.67 -1.37 3.13
C GLN A 63 -10.80 -1.25 4.40
N ASP A 64 -11.35 -1.57 5.56
CA ASP A 64 -10.74 -1.51 6.88
C ASP A 64 -10.01 -2.82 7.27
N VAL A 65 -10.17 -3.89 6.49
CA VAL A 65 -9.49 -5.16 6.73
C VAL A 65 -7.99 -4.99 6.48
N THR A 66 -7.16 -5.46 7.43
CA THR A 66 -5.70 -5.45 7.28
C THR A 66 -5.24 -6.45 6.23
N LEU A 67 -4.09 -6.19 5.59
CA LEU A 67 -3.52 -7.12 4.63
C LEU A 67 -3.23 -8.48 5.27
N GLU A 68 -2.71 -8.52 6.51
CA GLU A 68 -2.46 -9.77 7.25
C GLU A 68 -3.73 -10.63 7.36
N ARG A 69 -4.88 -10.00 7.63
CA ARG A 69 -6.14 -10.73 7.83
C ARG A 69 -6.79 -11.17 6.51
N GLY A 70 -6.69 -10.35 5.47
CA GLY A 70 -7.34 -10.63 4.18
C GLY A 70 -6.51 -11.45 3.21
N PHE A 71 -5.18 -11.53 3.41
CA PHE A 71 -4.29 -12.25 2.48
C PHE A 71 -4.64 -13.74 2.37
N ASP A 72 -4.98 -14.39 3.48
CA ASP A 72 -5.39 -15.80 3.48
C ASP A 72 -6.65 -16.06 2.65
N LEU A 73 -7.59 -15.11 2.66
CA LEU A 73 -8.81 -15.20 1.85
C LEU A 73 -8.45 -15.03 0.37
N LEU A 74 -7.68 -13.99 0.06
CA LEU A 74 -7.25 -13.67 -1.30
C LEU A 74 -6.46 -14.80 -1.97
N ALA A 75 -5.54 -15.43 -1.21
CA ALA A 75 -4.72 -16.54 -1.69
C ALA A 75 -5.55 -17.78 -2.03
N ARG A 76 -6.73 -17.93 -1.40
CA ARG A 76 -7.69 -19.03 -1.68
C ARG A 76 -8.64 -18.68 -2.82
N SER A 77 -8.75 -17.42 -3.21
CA SER A 77 -9.74 -16.90 -4.16
C SER A 77 -9.11 -16.19 -5.35
N GLY A 78 -8.49 -16.94 -6.25
CA GLY A 78 -8.02 -16.44 -7.55
C GLY A 78 -7.00 -15.27 -7.51
N GLY A 79 -6.58 -14.80 -6.34
CA GLY A 79 -5.68 -13.69 -6.15
C GLY A 79 -6.27 -12.29 -6.39
N VAL A 80 -7.59 -12.13 -6.48
CA VAL A 80 -8.25 -10.82 -6.70
C VAL A 80 -9.38 -10.58 -5.70
N ALA A 81 -9.45 -9.37 -5.15
CA ALA A 81 -10.52 -8.90 -4.29
C ALA A 81 -11.11 -7.58 -4.78
N VAL A 82 -12.42 -7.45 -4.66
CA VAL A 82 -13.16 -6.20 -4.75
C VAL A 82 -13.20 -5.59 -3.36
N VAL A 83 -12.69 -4.38 -3.22
CA VAL A 83 -12.69 -3.64 -1.96
C VAL A 83 -13.97 -2.85 -1.86
N THR A 84 -14.69 -3.00 -0.74
CA THR A 84 -15.95 -2.32 -0.49
C THR A 84 -15.87 -1.36 0.69
N ASP A 85 -16.70 -0.33 0.67
CA ASP A 85 -16.92 0.53 1.84
C ASP A 85 -17.86 -0.12 2.88
N GLY A 86 -18.26 0.66 3.89
CA GLY A 86 -19.17 0.20 4.95
C GLY A 86 -20.60 -0.11 4.47
N ASP A 87 -21.01 0.47 3.34
CA ASP A 87 -22.31 0.27 2.70
C ASP A 87 -22.26 -0.85 1.64
N LYS A 88 -21.14 -1.59 1.57
CA LYS A 88 -20.84 -2.63 0.58
C LYS A 88 -20.74 -2.11 -0.87
N GLN A 89 -20.54 -0.80 -1.05
CA GLN A 89 -20.30 -0.26 -2.38
C GLN A 89 -18.85 -0.55 -2.80
N PRO A 90 -18.61 -1.02 -4.04
CA PRO A 90 -17.26 -1.24 -4.52
C PRO A 90 -16.53 0.08 -4.70
N ILE A 91 -15.37 0.22 -4.06
CA ILE A 91 -14.53 1.43 -4.14
C ILE A 91 -13.21 1.18 -4.89
N GLY A 92 -12.86 -0.08 -5.12
CA GLY A 92 -11.61 -0.44 -5.79
C GLY A 92 -11.40 -1.94 -5.93
N ILE A 93 -10.26 -2.28 -6.53
CA ILE A 93 -9.80 -3.67 -6.63
C ILE A 93 -8.38 -3.80 -6.10
N VAL A 94 -8.08 -4.98 -5.55
CA VAL A 94 -6.75 -5.36 -5.07
C VAL A 94 -6.41 -6.74 -5.60
N SER A 95 -5.20 -6.91 -6.13
CA SER A 95 -4.66 -8.22 -6.50
C SER A 95 -3.51 -8.63 -5.59
N ALA A 96 -3.24 -9.93 -5.52
CA ALA A 96 -2.09 -10.46 -4.79
C ALA A 96 -0.77 -9.85 -5.29
N ALA A 97 -0.65 -9.59 -6.60
CA ALA A 97 0.52 -8.93 -7.19
C ALA A 97 0.68 -7.48 -6.69
N MET A 98 -0.42 -6.73 -6.54
CA MET A 98 -0.41 -5.36 -5.99
C MET A 98 0.04 -5.35 -4.53
N ILE A 99 -0.50 -6.25 -3.72
CA ILE A 99 -0.07 -6.44 -2.32
C ILE A 99 1.42 -6.78 -2.26
N MET A 100 1.88 -7.72 -3.09
CA MET A 100 3.29 -8.10 -3.14
C MET A 100 4.20 -6.92 -3.49
N LYS A 101 3.80 -6.05 -4.42
CA LYS A 101 4.56 -4.83 -4.75
C LYS A 101 4.70 -3.91 -3.52
N VAL A 102 3.61 -3.70 -2.80
CA VAL A 102 3.56 -2.85 -1.60
C VAL A 102 4.41 -3.44 -0.46
N LEU A 103 4.33 -4.75 -0.23
CA LEU A 103 5.10 -5.44 0.82
C LEU A 103 6.58 -5.53 0.48
N ALA A 104 6.94 -5.72 -0.79
CA ALA A 104 8.33 -5.76 -1.25
C ALA A 104 9.04 -4.38 -1.17
N GLY A 105 8.32 -3.30 -0.87
CA GLY A 105 8.89 -1.97 -0.65
C GLY A 105 9.57 -1.36 -1.88
N HIS A 106 9.23 -1.82 -3.10
CA HIS A 106 9.83 -1.32 -4.34
C HIS A 106 8.96 -0.25 -5.01
N ASP A 107 9.37 1.00 -4.85
CA ASP A 107 9.37 2.01 -5.92
C ASP A 107 10.71 2.77 -5.84
N ARG A 108 11.75 2.22 -6.49
CA ARG A 108 12.92 3.02 -6.89
C ARG A 108 12.72 3.46 -8.33
N ALA A 109 12.48 4.75 -8.52
CA ALA A 109 12.90 5.46 -9.71
C ALA A 109 13.87 6.58 -9.29
N GLY A 110 15.14 6.44 -9.62
CA GLY A 110 16.07 7.57 -9.73
C GLY A 110 16.99 7.84 -8.55
N SER A 111 17.96 6.96 -8.33
CA SER A 111 19.28 7.36 -7.83
C SER A 111 19.89 8.44 -8.73
N THR A 112 20.03 9.67 -8.26
CA THR A 112 21.12 10.58 -8.63
C THR A 112 21.41 11.51 -7.46
N GLU A 113 21.90 10.94 -6.36
CA GLU A 113 22.93 11.62 -5.59
C GLU A 113 24.21 11.60 -6.43
N ARG A 114 24.41 12.65 -7.22
CA ARG A 114 25.75 13.04 -7.66
C ARG A 114 26.33 13.89 -6.54
N ASN A 115 26.94 13.20 -5.58
CA ASN A 115 27.95 13.77 -4.73
C ASN A 115 29.19 14.04 -5.60
N ALA A 116 29.49 15.31 -5.84
CA ALA A 116 30.82 15.77 -6.21
C ALA A 116 31.01 17.13 -5.55
N VAL A 117 31.32 17.08 -4.26
CA VAL A 117 32.26 18.04 -3.66
C VAL A 117 33.56 17.87 -4.42
N GLU A 118 33.99 18.88 -5.16
CA GLU A 118 35.40 19.11 -5.49
C GLU A 118 35.60 20.56 -5.96
N ALA A 119 36.50 21.25 -5.24
CA ALA A 119 37.12 22.57 -5.45
C ALA A 119 36.30 23.84 -5.15
#